data_AF-A0A812RDK7-F1
#
_entry.id   AF-A0A812RDK7-F1
#
_cell.length_a   1.000
_cell.length_b   1.000
_cell.length_c   1.000
_cell.angle_alpha   90.00
_cell.angle_beta   90.00
_cell.angle_gamma   90.00
#
_symmetry.space_group_name_H-M   'P 1'
#
loop_
_entity.id
_entity.type
_entity.pdbx_description
1 polymer ?
#
loop_
_entity_poly.entity_id
_entity_poly.type
_entity_poly.pdbx_seq_one_letter_code
_entity_poly.pdbx_strand_id
1 'polypeptide(L)'
;MVGSLRSDAAERVIERRGANPYQSLDDFHHRTGLARGDAEALAQADAFGSLGADRRQSLWQAMGRERRAVDQPLLADLVDDEPLANALPAMPAEDEVFADYRSLGLSLRGHPVAFHREQLGQRGVLTARELQTHPNGAHVAVAGVVLLRQRPGTAKGITFVTLEDETGATNLIVHPRTWERYYRTAKRSPAWVVRGELQHSPEGILHVVVARIEPIGDTAGAGTMRSEYHLRPDQRTLFDKLADELKDGGAWPLKSVPALRIDDAGELEAFGAEWGLLPRWWKPSDKSPKREKFQRGTFNARSETAATKPTFRDAYKRRRCLVPFVEFHERDHYFGVRRGDEYEPLAFAGLWESWQGAEADV
;
A
#
# COMPACT_ATOMS: atom_id res chain seq x y z
N MET A 1 4.08 -3.82 10.70
CA MET A 1 4.11 -4.59 9.43
C MET A 1 5.46 -4.35 8.81
N VAL A 2 6.21 -5.39 8.45
CA VAL A 2 7.49 -5.27 7.74
C VAL A 2 7.30 -5.98 6.40
N GLY A 3 7.34 -5.26 5.29
CA GLY A 3 6.83 -5.77 4.00
C GLY A 3 7.53 -7.02 3.47
N SER A 4 8.81 -7.22 3.81
CA SER A 4 9.64 -8.35 3.39
C SER A 4 9.79 -9.45 4.46
N LEU A 5 9.16 -9.32 5.63
CA LEU A 5 9.25 -10.30 6.70
C LEU A 5 8.23 -11.42 6.47
N ARG A 6 8.69 -12.66 6.48
CA ARG A 6 7.81 -13.83 6.37
C ARG A 6 6.96 -13.98 7.63
N SER A 7 5.71 -14.41 7.48
CA SER A 7 4.79 -14.48 8.63
C SER A 7 5.16 -15.56 9.64
N ASP A 8 5.75 -16.68 9.21
CA ASP A 8 6.27 -17.72 10.11
C ASP A 8 7.41 -17.17 10.99
N ALA A 9 8.25 -16.29 10.43
CA ALA A 9 9.26 -15.55 11.17
C ALA A 9 8.64 -14.56 12.16
N ALA A 10 7.60 -13.83 11.75
CA ALA A 10 6.90 -12.89 12.63
C ALA A 10 6.21 -13.58 13.82
N GLU A 11 5.54 -14.71 13.59
CA GLU A 11 4.91 -15.52 14.64
C GLU A 11 5.95 -16.07 15.60
N ARG A 12 7.08 -16.57 15.09
CA ARG A 12 8.19 -17.05 15.93
C ARG A 12 8.75 -15.95 16.83
N VAL A 13 8.87 -14.73 16.32
CA VAL A 13 9.29 -13.58 17.13
C VAL A 13 8.31 -13.31 18.27
N ILE A 14 7.01 -13.42 18.03
CA ILE A 14 5.97 -13.20 19.06
C ILE A 14 5.98 -14.34 20.08
N GLU A 15 5.99 -15.59 19.61
CA GLU A 15 6.02 -16.81 20.42
C GLU A 15 7.23 -16.82 21.35
N ARG A 16 8.43 -16.58 20.80
CA ARG A 16 9.68 -16.62 21.57
C ARG A 16 9.83 -15.47 22.54
N ARG A 17 9.15 -14.34 22.29
CA ARG A 17 9.06 -13.24 23.26
C ARG A 17 8.21 -13.66 24.46
N GLY A 18 7.01 -14.17 24.21
CA GLY A 18 6.04 -14.47 25.28
C GLY A 18 5.87 -13.27 26.22
N ALA A 19 5.94 -13.52 27.53
CA ALA A 19 5.90 -12.49 28.57
C ALA A 19 7.25 -11.83 28.88
N ASN A 20 8.36 -12.36 28.34
CA ASN A 20 9.72 -11.89 28.61
C ASN A 20 10.24 -11.06 27.42
N PRO A 21 10.31 -9.72 27.54
CA PRO A 21 10.86 -8.87 26.49
C PRO A 21 12.27 -9.31 26.09
N TYR A 22 12.64 -9.02 24.84
CA TYR A 22 14.02 -9.18 24.40
C TYR A 22 14.89 -8.12 25.08
N GLN A 23 16.07 -8.52 25.54
CA GLN A 23 16.97 -7.61 26.29
C GLN A 23 18.08 -7.03 25.42
N SER A 24 18.48 -7.74 24.37
CA SER A 24 19.50 -7.32 23.41
C SER A 24 19.23 -7.93 22.04
N LEU A 25 19.92 -7.44 21.02
CA LEU A 25 19.82 -8.03 19.68
C LEU A 25 20.33 -9.47 19.64
N ASP A 26 21.31 -9.83 20.49
CA ASP A 26 21.79 -11.20 20.63
C ASP A 26 20.79 -12.11 21.33
N ASP A 27 20.14 -11.64 22.39
CA ASP A 27 19.03 -12.37 23.03
C ASP A 27 17.90 -12.64 22.03
N PHE A 28 17.53 -11.62 21.25
CA PHE A 28 16.56 -11.74 20.17
C PHE A 28 16.96 -12.81 19.15
N HIS A 29 18.19 -12.75 18.63
CA HIS A 29 18.65 -13.70 17.61
C HIS A 29 18.77 -15.12 18.15
N HIS A 30 19.30 -15.29 19.37
CA HIS A 30 19.46 -16.61 19.99
C HIS A 30 18.10 -17.29 20.23
N ARG A 31 17.12 -16.54 20.76
CA ARG A 31 15.78 -17.07 21.05
C ARG A 31 14.94 -17.33 19.81
N THR A 32 15.08 -16.50 18.77
CA THR A 32 14.24 -16.59 17.58
C THR A 32 14.82 -17.49 16.49
N GLY A 33 16.16 -17.58 16.39
CA GLY A 33 16.82 -18.38 15.36
C GLY A 33 16.40 -18.02 13.94
N LEU A 34 16.08 -16.74 13.69
CA LEU A 34 15.63 -16.23 12.40
C LEU A 34 16.70 -16.41 11.32
N ALA A 35 16.25 -16.58 10.07
CA ALA A 35 17.15 -16.55 8.94
C ALA A 35 17.66 -15.12 8.71
N ARG A 36 18.87 -15.00 8.13
CA ARG A 36 19.52 -13.71 7.87
C ARG A 36 18.61 -12.71 7.15
N GLY A 37 17.88 -13.15 6.12
CA GLY A 37 16.96 -12.27 5.38
C GLY A 37 15.82 -11.70 6.21
N ASP A 38 15.28 -12.48 7.16
CA ASP A 38 14.21 -12.03 8.06
C ASP A 38 14.75 -11.04 9.10
N ALA A 39 15.97 -11.27 9.61
CA ALA A 39 16.65 -10.35 10.53
C ALA A 39 17.03 -9.03 9.82
N GLU A 40 17.51 -9.09 8.58
CA GLU A 40 17.77 -7.92 7.74
C GLU A 40 16.49 -7.12 7.49
N ALA A 41 15.36 -7.79 7.19
CA ALA A 41 14.07 -7.12 7.00
C ALA A 41 13.62 -6.35 8.25
N LEU A 42 13.72 -6.97 9.42
CA LEU A 42 13.41 -6.32 10.71
C LEU A 42 14.33 -5.13 11.01
N ALA A 43 15.63 -5.27 10.71
CA ALA A 43 16.59 -4.20 10.90
C ALA A 43 16.34 -3.02 9.93
N GLN A 44 16.02 -3.29 8.66
CA GLN A 44 15.64 -2.26 7.68
C GLN A 44 14.39 -1.49 8.14
N ALA A 45 13.44 -2.19 8.74
CA ALA A 45 12.23 -1.62 9.31
C ALA A 45 12.40 -0.97 10.69
N ASP A 46 13.62 -0.87 11.24
CA ASP A 46 13.90 -0.26 12.54
C ASP A 46 13.12 -0.92 13.70
N ALA A 47 12.93 -2.24 13.64
CA ALA A 47 12.18 -2.98 14.65
C ALA A 47 12.94 -3.16 15.99
N PHE A 48 14.21 -2.74 16.05
CA PHE A 48 15.11 -2.98 17.17
C PHE A 48 15.42 -1.73 18.01
N GLY A 49 14.78 -0.59 17.73
CA GLY A 49 15.00 0.64 18.50
C GLY A 49 14.75 0.51 20.01
N SER A 50 13.84 -0.38 20.43
CA SER A 50 13.61 -0.67 21.85
C SER A 50 14.74 -1.45 22.54
N LEU A 51 15.65 -2.04 21.76
CA LEU A 51 16.85 -2.73 22.24
C LEU A 51 18.07 -1.81 22.28
N GLY A 52 17.88 -0.51 22.03
CA GLY A 52 18.95 0.48 22.01
C GLY A 52 19.92 0.32 20.82
N ALA A 53 19.50 -0.39 19.77
CA ALA A 53 20.30 -0.59 18.57
C ALA A 53 19.79 0.30 17.44
N ASP A 54 20.67 1.16 16.92
CA ASP A 54 20.35 1.98 15.75
C ASP A 54 20.15 1.09 14.51
N ARG A 55 19.34 1.56 13.55
CA ARG A 55 19.04 0.84 12.30
C ARG A 55 20.30 0.31 11.59
N ARG A 56 21.34 1.14 11.45
CA ARG A 56 22.60 0.73 10.78
C ARG A 56 23.36 -0.33 11.58
N GLN A 57 23.40 -0.19 12.89
CA GLN A 57 24.03 -1.15 13.79
C GLN A 57 23.31 -2.49 13.75
N SER A 58 21.98 -2.46 13.78
CA SER A 58 21.13 -3.65 13.66
C SER A 58 21.34 -4.36 12.33
N LEU A 59 21.44 -3.61 11.22
CA LEU A 59 21.73 -4.18 9.90
C LEU A 59 23.13 -4.79 9.82
N TRP A 60 24.13 -4.11 10.36
CA TRP A 60 25.50 -4.62 10.42
C TRP A 60 25.58 -5.93 11.20
N GLN A 61 24.97 -5.98 12.38
CA GLN A 61 24.92 -7.19 13.22
C GLN A 61 24.11 -8.32 12.56
N ALA A 62 23.05 -8.01 11.83
CA ALA A 62 22.29 -9.01 11.06
C ALA A 62 23.09 -9.59 9.89
N MET A 63 23.93 -8.78 9.22
CA MET A 63 24.75 -9.21 8.09
C MET A 63 26.01 -9.98 8.49
N GLY A 64 26.60 -9.67 9.65
CA GLY A 64 27.84 -10.28 10.15
C GLY A 64 27.69 -11.73 10.61
N ARG A 65 26.47 -12.25 10.75
CA ARG A 65 26.24 -13.65 11.12
C ARG A 65 26.33 -14.57 9.91
N GLU A 66 27.44 -15.31 9.82
CA GLU A 66 27.55 -16.51 8.99
C GLU A 66 26.69 -17.66 9.53
N ARG A 67 26.46 -18.67 8.69
CA ARG A 67 25.62 -19.85 8.98
C ARG A 67 25.96 -20.47 10.35
N ARG A 68 24.89 -20.84 11.08
CA ARG A 68 24.83 -21.53 12.39
C ARG A 68 26.15 -22.16 12.89
N ALA A 69 26.41 -21.95 14.18
CA ALA A 69 27.39 -22.66 15.02
C ALA A 69 27.39 -24.21 14.92
N VAL A 70 26.38 -24.81 14.28
CA VAL A 70 26.30 -26.25 14.01
C VAL A 70 27.35 -26.71 12.97
N ASP A 71 27.80 -25.82 12.08
CA ASP A 71 28.77 -26.17 11.03
C ASP A 71 30.23 -25.94 11.45
N GLN A 72 30.47 -25.42 12.67
CA GLN A 72 31.82 -25.10 13.17
C GLN A 72 31.97 -25.48 14.67
N PRO A 73 31.95 -26.78 15.00
CA PRO A 73 32.04 -27.25 16.40
C PRO A 73 33.35 -26.82 17.10
N LEU A 74 34.41 -26.50 16.35
CA LEU A 74 35.67 -25.99 16.89
C LEU A 74 35.57 -24.52 17.37
N LEU A 75 34.59 -23.77 16.86
CA LEU A 75 34.42 -22.33 17.10
C LEU A 75 33.14 -22.04 17.91
N ALA A 76 32.44 -23.08 18.39
CA ALA A 76 31.17 -22.96 19.09
C ALA A 76 31.27 -22.24 20.45
N ASP A 77 32.44 -22.30 21.10
CA ASP A 77 32.72 -21.66 22.40
C ASP A 77 33.45 -20.32 22.27
N LEU A 78 33.73 -19.85 21.05
CA LEU A 78 34.29 -18.52 20.83
C LEU A 78 33.15 -17.51 20.88
N VAL A 79 33.03 -16.83 22.02
CA VAL A 79 32.29 -15.57 22.09
C VAL A 79 33.06 -14.57 21.24
N ASP A 80 32.43 -14.07 20.18
CA ASP A 80 32.99 -13.02 19.35
C ASP A 80 33.02 -11.73 20.18
N ASP A 81 34.10 -11.57 20.95
CA ASP A 81 34.29 -10.51 21.95
C ASP A 81 34.91 -9.25 21.30
N GLU A 82 34.84 -9.12 19.96
CA GLU A 82 35.18 -7.87 19.30
C GLU A 82 34.08 -6.84 19.61
N PRO A 83 34.35 -5.82 20.44
CA PRO A 83 33.40 -4.73 20.61
C PRO A 83 33.16 -4.12 19.23
N LEU A 84 31.89 -3.96 18.83
CA LEU A 84 31.54 -3.36 17.55
C LEU A 84 32.39 -2.11 17.35
N ALA A 85 33.27 -2.18 16.35
CA ALA A 85 34.24 -1.16 16.06
C ALA A 85 33.54 0.16 15.76
N ASN A 86 33.53 1.06 16.74
CA ASN A 86 33.01 2.43 16.72
C ASN A 86 31.51 2.55 16.36
N ALA A 87 30.79 3.44 17.05
CA ALA A 87 29.42 3.77 16.70
C ALA A 87 29.36 4.13 15.20
N LEU A 88 28.67 3.31 14.40
CA LEU A 88 28.43 3.63 13.00
C LEU A 88 27.87 5.05 12.92
N PRO A 89 28.25 5.85 11.92
CA PRO A 89 27.73 7.20 11.80
C PRO A 89 26.20 7.17 11.88
N ALA A 90 25.63 8.01 12.75
CA ALA A 90 24.19 8.16 12.86
C ALA A 90 23.61 8.44 11.47
N MET A 91 22.45 7.85 11.19
CA MET A 91 21.77 8.07 9.93
C MET A 91 21.19 9.50 9.94
N PRO A 92 21.42 10.32 8.90
CA PRO A 92 20.74 11.59 8.77
C PRO A 92 19.22 11.40 8.85
N ALA A 93 18.50 12.36 9.42
CA ALA A 93 17.03 12.24 9.60
C ALA A 93 16.28 12.02 8.27
N GLU A 94 16.78 12.62 7.17
CA GLU A 94 16.26 12.40 5.82
C GLU A 94 16.40 10.93 5.39
N ASP A 95 17.59 10.36 5.56
CA ASP A 95 17.87 8.95 5.24
C ASP A 95 17.00 7.99 6.08
N GLU A 96 16.74 8.30 7.36
CA GLU A 96 15.85 7.49 8.20
C GLU A 96 14.41 7.49 7.69
N VAL A 97 13.89 8.67 7.34
CA VAL A 97 12.54 8.80 6.78
C VAL A 97 12.45 8.08 5.43
N PHE A 98 13.45 8.21 4.55
CA PHE A 98 13.47 7.45 3.30
C PHE A 98 13.52 5.94 3.53
N ALA A 99 14.29 5.47 4.50
CA ALA A 99 14.36 4.05 4.86
C ALA A 99 13.02 3.53 5.41
N ASP A 100 12.33 4.31 6.24
CA ASP A 100 10.98 4.01 6.73
C ASP A 100 10.00 3.87 5.55
N TYR A 101 9.97 4.83 4.63
CA TYR A 101 9.10 4.77 3.44
C TYR A 101 9.41 3.59 2.53
N ARG A 102 10.68 3.16 2.41
CA ARG A 102 11.05 1.99 1.61
C ARG A 102 10.64 0.66 2.25
N SER A 103 10.66 0.58 3.57
CA SER A 103 10.43 -0.68 4.32
C SER A 103 8.98 -0.84 4.81
N LEU A 104 8.35 0.27 5.22
CA LEU A 104 7.03 0.32 5.84
C LEU A 104 5.98 1.03 4.97
N GLY A 105 6.41 1.84 3.99
CA GLY A 105 5.53 2.67 3.16
C GLY A 105 5.06 3.96 3.85
N LEU A 106 5.48 4.21 5.09
CA LEU A 106 5.20 5.42 5.87
C LEU A 106 6.33 5.67 6.87
N SER A 107 6.43 6.89 7.41
CA SER A 107 7.30 7.22 8.54
C SER A 107 6.55 8.00 9.61
N LEU A 108 6.89 7.74 10.89
CA LEU A 108 6.41 8.53 12.02
C LEU A 108 7.33 9.71 12.34
N ARG A 109 8.52 9.76 11.75
CA ARG A 109 9.53 10.81 11.98
C ARG A 109 9.26 12.05 11.13
N GLY A 110 8.58 11.89 10.00
CA GLY A 110 8.24 12.99 9.10
C GLY A 110 7.92 12.51 7.69
N HIS A 111 7.76 13.45 6.77
CA HIS A 111 7.48 13.18 5.36
C HIS A 111 8.69 13.55 4.48
N PRO A 112 9.06 12.77 3.45
CA PRO A 112 10.25 13.00 2.63
C PRO A 112 10.31 14.40 1.99
N VAL A 113 9.15 14.93 1.60
CA VAL A 113 9.06 16.27 0.95
C VAL A 113 9.36 17.41 1.92
N ALA A 114 9.21 17.20 3.23
CA ALA A 114 9.49 18.22 4.24
C ALA A 114 10.96 18.66 4.22
N PHE A 115 11.90 17.75 3.95
CA PHE A 115 13.34 18.05 3.85
C PHE A 115 13.67 18.98 2.67
N HIS A 116 12.84 18.97 1.62
CA HIS A 116 13.01 19.83 0.46
C HIS A 116 12.09 21.06 0.49
N ARG A 117 11.29 21.26 1.55
CA ARG A 117 10.22 22.27 1.56
C ARG A 117 10.72 23.68 1.34
N GLU A 118 11.83 24.07 1.96
CA GLU A 118 12.42 25.40 1.78
C GLU A 118 12.81 25.66 0.31
N GLN A 119 13.52 24.72 -0.30
CA GLN A 119 13.97 24.82 -1.70
C GLN A 119 12.78 24.78 -2.68
N LEU A 120 11.75 23.99 -2.38
CA LEU A 120 10.52 23.92 -3.16
C LEU A 120 9.73 25.22 -3.06
N GLY A 121 9.62 25.81 -1.85
CA GLY A 121 8.97 27.10 -1.62
C GLY A 121 9.65 28.23 -2.40
N GLN A 122 10.99 28.28 -2.41
CA GLN A 122 11.75 29.25 -3.22
C GLN A 122 11.48 29.12 -4.73
N ARG A 123 11.08 27.93 -5.20
CA ARG A 123 10.70 27.65 -6.60
C ARG A 123 9.20 27.88 -6.89
N GLY A 124 8.46 28.41 -5.92
CA GLY A 124 7.03 28.66 -5.99
C GLY A 124 6.16 27.40 -5.98
N VAL A 125 6.64 26.33 -5.32
CA VAL A 125 5.89 25.08 -5.17
C VAL A 125 5.04 25.15 -3.91
N LEU A 126 3.73 24.99 -4.10
CA LEU A 126 2.71 25.06 -3.07
C LEU A 126 2.56 23.73 -2.32
N THR A 127 2.11 23.82 -1.08
CA THR A 127 1.65 22.68 -0.28
C THR A 127 0.24 22.24 -0.70
N ALA A 128 -0.12 20.99 -0.39
CA ALA A 128 -1.48 20.48 -0.58
C ALA A 128 -2.51 21.32 0.20
N ARG A 129 -2.14 21.84 1.38
CA ARG A 129 -2.98 22.75 2.18
C ARG A 129 -3.19 24.10 1.51
N GLU A 130 -2.13 24.74 1.02
CA GLU A 130 -2.23 26.05 0.34
C GLU A 130 -3.09 25.95 -0.92
N LEU A 131 -3.03 24.81 -1.62
CA LEU A 131 -3.87 24.54 -2.78
C LEU A 131 -5.37 24.70 -2.50
N GLN A 132 -5.82 24.42 -1.28
CA GLN A 132 -7.24 24.48 -0.94
C GLN A 132 -7.84 25.87 -1.05
N THR A 133 -7.01 26.90 -0.88
CA THR A 133 -7.42 28.31 -0.92
C THR A 133 -7.05 29.01 -2.22
N HIS A 134 -6.35 28.32 -3.13
CA HIS A 134 -5.93 28.92 -4.40
C HIS A 134 -7.09 29.04 -5.40
N PRO A 135 -7.07 30.07 -6.27
CA PRO A 135 -8.13 30.28 -7.22
C PRO A 135 -8.13 29.23 -8.34
N ASN A 136 -9.33 28.83 -8.75
CA ASN A 136 -9.55 27.93 -9.88
C ASN A 136 -8.97 28.52 -11.19
N GLY A 137 -8.35 27.69 -12.01
CA GLY A 137 -7.66 28.07 -13.25
C GLY A 137 -6.24 28.63 -13.06
N ALA A 138 -5.75 28.73 -11.81
CA ALA A 138 -4.39 29.18 -11.55
C ALA A 138 -3.35 28.16 -12.03
N HIS A 139 -2.24 28.66 -12.56
CA HIS A 139 -1.08 27.84 -12.83
C HIS A 139 -0.28 27.65 -11.54
N VAL A 140 -0.23 26.41 -11.06
CA VAL A 140 0.37 26.04 -9.77
C VAL A 140 1.49 25.03 -9.97
N ALA A 141 2.40 24.99 -9.00
CA ALA A 141 3.38 23.93 -8.88
C ALA A 141 3.14 23.20 -7.55
N VAL A 142 3.11 21.88 -7.57
CA VAL A 142 2.94 21.02 -6.39
C VAL A 142 4.03 19.96 -6.36
N ALA A 143 4.39 19.49 -5.18
CA ALA A 143 5.38 18.42 -5.03
C ALA A 143 4.89 17.39 -4.03
N GLY A 144 5.18 16.12 -4.29
CA GLY A 144 4.72 15.03 -3.44
C GLY A 144 5.30 13.68 -3.77
N VAL A 145 5.17 12.74 -2.84
CA VAL A 145 5.37 11.30 -3.09
C VAL A 145 4.13 10.75 -3.79
N VAL A 146 4.32 9.92 -4.80
CA VAL A 146 3.22 9.30 -5.54
C VAL A 146 2.67 8.13 -4.75
N LEU A 147 1.44 8.26 -4.26
CA LEU A 147 0.75 7.17 -3.55
C LEU A 147 0.14 6.16 -4.52
N LEU A 148 -0.53 6.67 -5.57
CA LEU A 148 -1.41 5.87 -6.40
C LEU A 148 -1.46 6.42 -7.83
N ARG A 149 -1.58 5.50 -8.80
CA ARG A 149 -1.79 5.79 -10.22
C ARG A 149 -2.95 4.94 -10.71
N GLN A 150 -3.99 5.56 -11.24
CA GLN A 150 -5.15 4.88 -11.80
C GLN A 150 -5.37 5.33 -13.24
N ARG A 151 -5.47 4.37 -14.17
CA ARG A 151 -5.80 4.65 -15.57
C ARG A 151 -7.08 3.92 -15.95
N PRO A 152 -8.26 4.42 -15.52
CA PRO A 152 -9.52 3.76 -15.82
C PRO A 152 -9.77 3.72 -17.33
N GLY A 153 -10.21 2.58 -17.86
CA GLY A 153 -10.45 2.39 -19.30
C GLY A 153 -11.46 3.38 -19.89
N THR A 154 -12.36 3.92 -19.04
CA THR A 154 -13.41 4.87 -19.43
C THR A 154 -12.93 6.32 -19.64
N ALA A 155 -11.72 6.66 -19.20
CA ALA A 155 -11.23 8.04 -19.22
C ALA A 155 -10.39 8.39 -20.44
N LYS A 156 -10.61 7.72 -21.59
CA LYS A 156 -9.86 7.96 -22.85
C LYS A 156 -8.33 7.97 -22.64
N GLY A 157 -7.84 7.08 -21.77
CA GLY A 157 -6.42 6.94 -21.47
C GLY A 157 -5.83 7.98 -20.50
N ILE A 158 -6.64 8.85 -19.88
CA ILE A 158 -6.20 9.73 -18.79
C ILE A 158 -5.80 8.90 -17.57
N THR A 159 -4.69 9.30 -16.94
CA THR A 159 -4.20 8.72 -15.70
C THR A 159 -4.44 9.69 -14.54
N PHE A 160 -5.15 9.25 -13.52
CA PHE A 160 -5.29 9.93 -12.25
C PHE A 160 -4.13 9.54 -11.34
N VAL A 161 -3.49 10.52 -10.71
CA VAL A 161 -2.38 10.28 -9.78
C VAL A 161 -2.62 11.04 -8.50
N THR A 162 -2.42 10.40 -7.35
CA THR A 162 -2.49 11.08 -6.04
C THR A 162 -1.08 11.28 -5.52
N LEU A 163 -0.71 12.54 -5.30
CA LEU A 163 0.52 12.95 -4.62
C LEU A 163 0.24 13.22 -3.14
N GLU A 164 1.20 12.94 -2.27
CA GLU A 164 1.17 13.30 -0.85
C GLU A 164 2.37 14.19 -0.51
N ASP A 165 2.11 15.25 0.26
CA ASP A 165 3.12 16.02 0.97
C ASP A 165 2.85 16.01 2.47
N GLU A 166 3.69 16.66 3.27
CA GLU A 166 3.53 16.70 4.73
C GLU A 166 2.25 17.37 5.22
N THR A 167 1.51 18.04 4.33
CA THR A 167 0.27 18.77 4.66
C THR A 167 -0.98 18.04 4.18
N GLY A 168 -0.85 17.10 3.24
CA GLY A 168 -1.95 16.25 2.77
C GLY A 168 -1.78 15.75 1.33
N ALA A 169 -2.89 15.28 0.76
CA ALA A 169 -2.94 14.71 -0.58
C ALA A 169 -3.40 15.73 -1.64
N THR A 170 -2.82 15.63 -2.84
CA THR A 170 -3.19 16.41 -4.03
C THR A 170 -3.48 15.46 -5.19
N ASN A 171 -4.64 15.62 -5.83
CA ASN A 171 -5.02 14.80 -6.98
C ASN A 171 -4.55 15.45 -8.29
N LEU A 172 -4.06 14.62 -9.20
CA LEU A 172 -3.54 15.03 -10.50
C LEU A 172 -4.32 14.34 -11.62
N ILE A 173 -4.49 15.07 -12.72
CA ILE A 173 -5.02 14.56 -13.98
C ILE A 173 -3.90 14.62 -15.02
N VAL A 174 -3.42 13.46 -15.45
CA VAL A 174 -2.36 13.33 -16.45
C VAL A 174 -2.95 12.84 -17.77
N HIS A 175 -2.99 13.71 -18.77
CA HIS A 175 -3.43 13.32 -20.11
C HIS A 175 -2.41 12.38 -20.80
N PRO A 176 -2.86 11.52 -21.75
CA PRO A 176 -1.99 10.57 -22.45
C PRO A 176 -0.72 11.20 -23.03
N ARG A 177 -0.86 12.37 -23.70
CA ARG A 177 0.25 13.10 -24.30
C ARG A 177 1.30 13.52 -23.26
N THR A 178 0.85 13.99 -22.09
CA THR A 178 1.75 14.38 -20.99
C THR A 178 2.41 13.15 -20.38
N TRP A 179 1.66 12.07 -20.18
CA TRP A 179 2.18 10.81 -19.66
C TRP A 179 3.28 10.24 -20.56
N GLU A 180 3.04 10.18 -21.87
CA GLU A 180 4.01 9.69 -22.86
C GLU A 180 5.26 10.56 -22.89
N ARG A 181 5.10 11.89 -22.87
CA ARG A 181 6.22 12.84 -22.84
C ARG A 181 7.12 12.65 -21.62
N TYR A 182 6.54 12.40 -20.45
CA TYR A 182 7.27 12.26 -19.18
C TYR A 182 7.36 10.81 -18.71
N TYR A 183 7.19 9.81 -19.60
CA TYR A 183 7.02 8.40 -19.24
C TYR A 183 8.11 7.85 -18.30
N ARG A 184 9.38 8.23 -18.52
CA ARG A 184 10.49 7.78 -17.68
C ARG A 184 10.31 8.24 -16.23
N THR A 185 10.10 9.54 -16.02
CA THR A 185 9.85 10.13 -14.70
C THR A 185 8.53 9.61 -14.12
N ALA A 186 7.49 9.56 -14.95
CA ALA A 186 6.14 9.16 -14.55
C ALA A 186 6.03 7.69 -14.13
N LYS A 187 6.94 6.83 -14.60
CA LYS A 187 6.94 5.40 -14.25
C LYS A 187 7.96 5.05 -13.17
N ARG A 188 9.14 5.67 -13.18
CA ARG A 188 10.26 5.25 -12.32
C ARG A 188 10.45 6.10 -11.08
N SER A 189 10.11 7.38 -11.14
CA SER A 189 10.28 8.26 -9.99
C SER A 189 9.06 8.13 -9.06
N PRO A 190 9.28 7.90 -7.76
CA PRO A 190 8.21 7.85 -6.77
C PRO A 190 7.88 9.21 -6.17
N ALA A 191 8.62 10.28 -6.50
CA ALA A 191 8.37 11.61 -5.96
C ALA A 191 8.51 12.68 -7.05
N TRP A 192 7.50 13.52 -7.23
CA TRP A 192 7.40 14.44 -8.36
C TRP A 192 7.22 15.88 -7.92
N VAL A 193 7.83 16.79 -8.68
CA VAL A 193 7.37 18.17 -8.83
C VAL A 193 6.51 18.24 -10.08
N VAL A 194 5.29 18.74 -9.93
CA VAL A 194 4.29 18.83 -10.99
C VAL A 194 3.90 20.29 -11.18
N ARG A 195 3.88 20.74 -12.43
CA ARG A 195 3.32 22.05 -12.81
C ARG A 195 2.11 21.85 -13.68
N GLY A 196 1.05 22.60 -13.39
CA GLY A 196 -0.23 22.41 -14.05
C GLY A 196 -1.25 23.48 -13.69
N GLU A 197 -2.45 23.30 -14.19
CA GLU A 197 -3.60 24.17 -13.91
C GLU A 197 -4.45 23.57 -12.79
N LEU A 198 -4.74 24.35 -11.76
CA LEU A 198 -5.65 23.95 -10.69
C LEU A 198 -7.10 24.01 -11.18
N GLN A 199 -7.83 22.91 -11.06
CA GLN A 199 -9.23 22.78 -11.42
C GLN A 199 -10.07 22.32 -10.24
N HIS A 200 -11.17 23.02 -10.01
CA HIS A 200 -12.13 22.71 -8.97
C HIS A 200 -13.28 21.92 -9.61
N SER A 201 -13.50 20.68 -9.16
CA SER A 201 -14.63 19.90 -9.61
C SER A 201 -15.94 20.46 -9.03
N PRO A 202 -17.08 20.29 -9.71
CA PRO A 202 -18.40 20.67 -9.17
C PRO A 202 -18.71 20.01 -7.81
N GLU A 203 -18.11 18.86 -7.54
CA GLU A 203 -18.22 18.08 -6.29
C GLU A 203 -17.24 18.54 -5.19
N GLY A 204 -16.47 19.61 -5.43
CA GLY A 204 -15.55 20.19 -4.45
C GLY A 204 -14.18 19.51 -4.38
N ILE A 205 -13.83 18.65 -5.34
CA ILE A 205 -12.52 17.99 -5.39
C ILE A 205 -11.55 18.83 -6.21
N LEU A 206 -10.36 19.07 -5.65
CA LEU A 206 -9.29 19.80 -6.33
C LEU A 206 -8.44 18.84 -7.15
N HIS A 207 -8.24 19.19 -8.41
CA HIS A 207 -7.40 18.44 -9.34
C HIS A 207 -6.40 19.38 -10.01
N VAL A 208 -5.14 18.96 -10.12
CA VAL A 208 -4.16 19.68 -10.95
C VAL A 208 -4.07 18.97 -12.30
N VAL A 209 -4.45 19.66 -13.38
CA VAL A 209 -4.27 19.18 -14.75
C VAL A 209 -2.80 19.36 -15.13
N VAL A 210 -2.12 18.24 -15.32
CA VAL A 210 -0.66 18.21 -15.39
C VAL A 210 -0.15 18.65 -16.76
N ALA A 211 0.71 19.67 -16.74
CA ALA A 211 1.42 20.16 -17.91
C ALA A 211 2.88 19.68 -17.96
N ARG A 212 3.54 19.59 -16.79
CA ARG A 212 4.96 19.19 -16.68
C ARG A 212 5.22 18.38 -15.41
N ILE A 213 6.07 17.35 -15.53
CA ILE A 213 6.49 16.48 -14.43
C ILE A 213 8.02 16.48 -14.36
N GLU A 214 8.56 16.67 -13.16
CA GLU A 214 9.99 16.61 -12.83
C GLU A 214 10.17 15.72 -11.59
N PRO A 215 11.30 15.00 -11.44
CA PRO A 215 11.59 14.32 -10.18
C PRO A 215 11.96 15.33 -9.08
N ILE A 216 11.62 15.02 -7.82
CA ILE A 216 12.15 15.75 -6.66
C ILE A 216 13.59 15.26 -6.43
N GLY A 217 14.57 15.90 -7.05
CA GLY A 217 15.99 15.52 -6.89
C GLY A 217 16.39 14.19 -7.54
N ASP A 218 17.63 13.77 -7.32
CA ASP A 218 18.16 12.48 -7.78
C ASP A 218 17.67 11.36 -6.84
N THR A 219 16.37 11.08 -6.87
CA THR A 219 15.75 9.98 -6.09
C THR A 219 16.10 8.61 -6.68
N ALA A 220 17.37 8.38 -7.03
CA ALA A 220 17.89 7.10 -7.50
C ALA A 220 17.80 6.01 -6.42
N GLY A 221 17.62 6.38 -5.14
CA GLY A 221 17.37 5.45 -4.04
C GLY A 221 15.91 5.05 -3.86
N ALA A 222 14.97 5.73 -4.51
CA ALA A 222 13.55 5.46 -4.35
C ALA A 222 13.12 4.45 -5.43
N GLY A 223 13.69 3.25 -5.33
CA GLY A 223 13.33 2.11 -6.16
C GLY A 223 11.83 1.84 -6.07
N THR A 224 11.24 1.47 -7.21
CA THR A 224 9.83 1.11 -7.42
C THR A 224 9.16 0.63 -6.13
N MET A 225 8.35 1.50 -5.51
CA MET A 225 7.45 1.14 -4.41
C MET A 225 6.48 0.08 -4.93
N ARG A 226 6.84 -1.19 -4.76
CA ARG A 226 5.95 -2.34 -4.89
C ARG A 226 5.50 -2.69 -3.48
N SER A 227 4.25 -2.37 -3.16
CA SER A 227 3.58 -2.92 -2.00
C SER A 227 3.28 -4.40 -2.28
N GLU A 228 4.26 -5.28 -2.05
CA GLU A 228 3.97 -6.70 -1.91
C GLU A 228 3.35 -6.91 -0.52
N TYR A 229 2.05 -7.18 -0.48
CA TYR A 229 1.36 -7.57 0.74
C TYR A 229 1.77 -9.01 1.10
N HIS A 230 2.45 -9.20 2.23
CA HIS A 230 2.77 -10.53 2.76
C HIS A 230 1.55 -11.12 3.48
N LEU A 231 0.86 -12.06 2.83
CA LEU A 231 -0.12 -12.94 3.48
C LEU A 231 0.63 -14.01 4.30
N ARG A 232 0.08 -14.42 5.46
CA ARG A 232 0.58 -15.61 6.19
C ARG A 232 0.50 -16.87 5.30
N PRO A 233 1.31 -17.93 5.48
CA PRO A 233 1.27 -19.10 4.61
C PRO A 233 -0.12 -19.73 4.47
N ASP A 234 -0.87 -19.86 5.56
CA ASP A 234 -2.27 -20.30 5.61
C ASP A 234 -3.18 -19.38 4.79
N GLN A 235 -3.01 -18.07 4.95
CA GLN A 235 -3.75 -17.04 4.23
C GLN A 235 -3.41 -17.02 2.74
N ARG A 236 -2.13 -17.26 2.41
CA ARG A 236 -1.62 -17.34 1.04
C ARG A 236 -2.14 -18.59 0.35
N THR A 237 -2.15 -19.74 1.02
CA THR A 237 -2.76 -20.97 0.51
C THR A 237 -4.25 -20.79 0.27
N LEU A 238 -4.98 -20.15 1.20
CA LEU A 238 -6.41 -19.86 1.01
C LEU A 238 -6.64 -18.89 -0.16
N PHE A 239 -5.81 -17.85 -0.26
CA PHE A 239 -5.85 -16.87 -1.34
C PHE A 239 -5.56 -17.49 -2.71
N ASP A 240 -4.48 -18.27 -2.82
CA ASP A 240 -4.10 -18.96 -4.05
C ASP A 240 -5.16 -19.98 -4.46
N LYS A 241 -5.74 -20.72 -3.50
CA LYS A 241 -6.86 -21.64 -3.77
C LYS A 241 -8.08 -20.91 -4.35
N LEU A 242 -8.47 -19.78 -3.76
CA LEU A 242 -9.58 -18.97 -4.27
C LEU A 242 -9.27 -18.35 -5.64
N ALA A 243 -8.02 -17.94 -5.86
CA ALA A 243 -7.57 -17.44 -7.15
C ALA A 243 -7.61 -18.54 -8.22
N ASP A 244 -7.23 -19.78 -7.87
CA ASP A 244 -7.34 -20.95 -8.75
C ASP A 244 -8.80 -21.27 -9.10
N GLU A 245 -9.72 -21.21 -8.13
CA GLU A 245 -11.17 -21.34 -8.38
C GLU A 245 -11.71 -20.27 -9.34
N LEU A 246 -11.05 -19.11 -9.41
CA LEU A 246 -11.40 -18.02 -10.32
C LEU A 246 -10.78 -18.13 -11.72
N LYS A 247 -9.80 -19.01 -11.94
CA LYS A 247 -9.14 -19.20 -13.26
C LYS A 247 -10.11 -19.66 -14.34
N ASP A 248 -11.11 -20.48 -13.97
CA ASP A 248 -12.07 -21.05 -14.92
C ASP A 248 -13.36 -20.22 -15.08
N GLY A 249 -13.52 -19.16 -14.27
CA GLY A 249 -14.79 -18.46 -14.13
C GLY A 249 -14.75 -16.95 -14.27
N GLY A 250 -13.62 -16.29 -13.98
CA GLY A 250 -13.49 -14.82 -13.92
C GLY A 250 -14.39 -14.17 -12.86
N ALA A 251 -14.06 -12.96 -12.43
CA ALA A 251 -14.88 -12.19 -11.51
C ALA A 251 -15.74 -11.17 -12.29
N TRP A 252 -17.07 -11.25 -12.18
CA TRP A 252 -18.01 -10.45 -12.98
C TRP A 252 -18.95 -9.60 -12.11
N PRO A 253 -19.30 -8.37 -12.54
CA PRO A 253 -20.33 -7.59 -11.87
C PRO A 253 -21.68 -8.33 -11.81
N LEU A 254 -22.39 -8.22 -10.68
CA LEU A 254 -23.67 -8.91 -10.37
C LEU A 254 -23.60 -10.44 -10.27
N LYS A 255 -22.40 -11.05 -10.30
CA LYS A 255 -22.24 -12.46 -9.94
C LYS A 255 -21.75 -12.59 -8.50
N SER A 256 -22.01 -13.76 -7.92
CA SER A 256 -21.34 -14.17 -6.69
C SER A 256 -19.85 -14.32 -6.97
N VAL A 257 -19.04 -13.57 -6.24
CA VAL A 257 -17.58 -13.63 -6.27
C VAL A 257 -17.08 -14.03 -4.88
N PRO A 258 -16.02 -14.86 -4.80
CA PRO A 258 -15.37 -15.10 -3.53
C PRO A 258 -14.67 -13.83 -3.07
N ALA A 259 -14.72 -13.59 -1.76
CA ALA A 259 -14.02 -12.52 -1.09
C ALA A 259 -13.46 -13.04 0.23
N LEU A 260 -12.43 -12.38 0.72
CA LEU A 260 -11.77 -12.67 1.98
C LEU A 260 -12.02 -11.52 2.95
N ARG A 261 -12.42 -11.83 4.18
CA ARG A 261 -12.56 -10.85 5.26
C ARG A 261 -11.86 -11.34 6.50
N ILE A 262 -11.62 -10.44 7.43
CA ILE A 262 -11.32 -10.80 8.81
C ILE A 262 -12.66 -10.92 9.55
N ASP A 263 -12.89 -12.07 10.19
CA ASP A 263 -14.09 -12.31 10.98
C ASP A 263 -14.01 -11.60 12.36
N ASP A 264 -15.06 -11.75 13.17
CA ASP A 264 -15.12 -11.14 14.51
C ASP A 264 -14.09 -11.75 15.49
N ALA A 265 -13.55 -12.93 15.19
CA ALA A 265 -12.49 -13.56 15.96
C ALA A 265 -11.07 -13.11 15.53
N GLY A 266 -10.98 -12.32 14.45
CA GLY A 266 -9.70 -11.83 13.92
C GLY A 266 -9.05 -12.77 12.90
N GLU A 267 -9.75 -13.82 12.47
CA GLU A 267 -9.24 -14.80 11.51
C GLU A 267 -9.69 -14.53 10.08
N LEU A 268 -8.87 -14.96 9.12
CA LEU A 268 -9.17 -14.79 7.70
C LEU A 268 -10.22 -15.82 7.26
N GLU A 269 -11.35 -15.34 6.77
CA GLU A 269 -12.48 -16.13 6.32
C GLU A 269 -12.78 -15.84 4.83
N ALA A 270 -13.01 -16.90 4.06
CA ALA A 270 -13.55 -16.81 2.71
C ALA A 270 -15.08 -16.82 2.73
N PHE A 271 -15.70 -15.92 1.99
CA PHE A 271 -17.15 -15.85 1.84
C PHE A 271 -17.55 -15.52 0.40
N GLY A 272 -18.74 -15.94 -0.02
CA GLY A 272 -19.33 -15.53 -1.29
C GLY A 272 -20.11 -14.22 -1.13
N ALA A 273 -19.96 -13.30 -2.08
CA ALA A 273 -20.70 -12.05 -2.11
C ALA A 273 -21.07 -11.65 -3.53
N GLU A 274 -22.23 -11.03 -3.72
CA GLU A 274 -22.63 -10.50 -5.02
C GLU A 274 -21.90 -9.19 -5.33
N TRP A 275 -21.27 -9.10 -6.50
CA TRP A 275 -20.53 -7.90 -6.88
C TRP A 275 -21.48 -6.74 -7.25
N GLY A 276 -21.64 -5.82 -6.30
CA GLY A 276 -22.43 -4.60 -6.43
C GLY A 276 -23.07 -4.28 -5.09
N LEU A 277 -22.44 -3.38 -4.32
CA LEU A 277 -22.76 -3.17 -2.92
C LEU A 277 -24.19 -2.63 -2.74
N LEU A 278 -24.98 -3.36 -1.96
CA LEU A 278 -26.32 -2.95 -1.55
C LEU A 278 -26.26 -2.48 -0.08
N PRO A 279 -26.48 -1.18 0.21
CA PRO A 279 -26.45 -0.70 1.57
C PRO A 279 -27.60 -1.29 2.39
N ARG A 280 -27.38 -1.52 3.68
CA ARG A 280 -28.40 -2.03 4.62
C ARG A 280 -29.72 -1.27 4.63
N TRP A 281 -29.67 0.04 4.38
CA TRP A 281 -30.86 0.90 4.37
C TRP A 281 -31.65 0.81 3.06
N TRP A 282 -31.08 0.24 1.99
CA TRP A 282 -31.74 0.17 0.69
C TRP A 282 -32.91 -0.81 0.77
N LYS A 283 -34.06 -0.42 0.20
CA LYS A 283 -35.25 -1.27 0.09
C LYS A 283 -35.89 -1.08 -1.29
N PRO A 284 -36.42 -2.16 -1.89
CA PRO A 284 -37.22 -2.03 -3.10
C PRO A 284 -38.46 -1.16 -2.81
N SER A 285 -38.73 -0.21 -3.71
CA SER A 285 -39.93 0.64 -3.66
C SER A 285 -40.22 1.14 -5.07
N ASP A 286 -41.45 1.62 -5.32
CA ASP A 286 -41.82 2.24 -6.61
C ASP A 286 -40.95 3.47 -6.96
N LYS A 287 -40.31 4.08 -5.97
CA LYS A 287 -39.41 5.23 -6.12
C LYS A 287 -37.93 4.85 -6.19
N SER A 288 -37.58 3.60 -5.85
CA SER A 288 -36.21 3.09 -5.90
C SER A 288 -35.95 2.46 -7.27
N PRO A 289 -34.77 2.63 -7.89
CA PRO A 289 -34.42 1.83 -9.05
C PRO A 289 -34.45 0.34 -8.68
N LYS A 290 -34.83 -0.52 -9.63
CA LYS A 290 -34.73 -1.98 -9.49
C LYS A 290 -33.35 -2.37 -8.95
N ARG A 291 -33.29 -3.42 -8.10
CA ARG A 291 -32.07 -3.89 -7.42
C ARG A 291 -30.84 -3.90 -8.33
N GLU A 292 -30.91 -4.60 -9.46
CA GLU A 292 -29.81 -4.69 -10.43
C GLU A 292 -29.35 -3.33 -10.95
N LYS A 293 -30.30 -2.41 -11.21
CA LYS A 293 -30.00 -1.05 -11.69
C LYS A 293 -29.28 -0.23 -10.62
N PHE A 294 -29.64 -0.41 -9.34
CA PHE A 294 -28.92 0.24 -8.24
C PHE A 294 -27.51 -0.33 -8.11
N GLN A 295 -27.38 -1.66 -8.08
CA GLN A 295 -26.08 -2.34 -7.90
C GLN A 295 -25.09 -2.01 -9.02
N ARG A 296 -25.56 -1.84 -10.27
CA ARG A 296 -24.74 -1.33 -11.39
C ARG A 296 -24.09 0.02 -11.13
N GLY A 297 -24.67 0.86 -10.29
CA GLY A 297 -24.10 2.13 -9.86
C GLY A 297 -23.08 2.03 -8.72
N THR A 298 -22.85 0.80 -8.20
CA THR A 298 -22.07 0.55 -6.98
C THR A 298 -20.94 -0.46 -7.15
N PHE A 299 -20.59 -0.81 -8.38
CA PHE A 299 -19.44 -1.70 -8.66
C PHE A 299 -18.11 -1.12 -8.18
N ASN A 300 -17.97 0.21 -8.28
CA ASN A 300 -16.75 0.92 -7.95
C ASN A 300 -17.00 1.89 -6.79
N ALA A 301 -16.42 1.60 -5.63
CA ALA A 301 -16.33 2.52 -4.51
C ALA A 301 -15.05 3.37 -4.68
N ARG A 302 -15.21 4.63 -5.09
CA ARG A 302 -14.08 5.55 -5.27
C ARG A 302 -13.44 5.86 -3.92
N SER A 303 -12.14 5.61 -3.77
CA SER A 303 -11.37 5.82 -2.52
C SER A 303 -11.56 7.21 -1.91
N GLU A 304 -11.74 8.23 -2.76
CA GLU A 304 -11.88 9.64 -2.40
C GLU A 304 -13.23 9.96 -1.75
N THR A 305 -14.27 9.18 -2.04
CA THR A 305 -15.65 9.47 -1.59
C THR A 305 -16.28 8.31 -0.82
N ALA A 306 -15.67 7.13 -0.82
CA ALA A 306 -16.21 5.94 -0.16
C ALA A 306 -16.43 6.16 1.34
N ALA A 307 -15.57 6.96 1.99
CA ALA A 307 -15.68 7.27 3.42
C ALA A 307 -16.89 8.18 3.77
N THR A 308 -17.40 8.97 2.82
CA THR A 308 -18.44 9.99 3.06
C THR A 308 -19.76 9.68 2.38
N LYS A 309 -19.73 9.03 1.21
CA LYS A 309 -20.93 8.74 0.41
C LYS A 309 -21.88 7.79 1.15
N PRO A 310 -23.19 8.11 1.27
CA PRO A 310 -24.16 7.30 2.03
C PRO A 310 -24.23 5.82 1.65
N THR A 311 -23.91 5.50 0.39
CA THR A 311 -23.88 4.13 -0.12
C THR A 311 -22.76 3.31 0.51
N PHE A 312 -21.58 3.90 0.77
CA PHE A 312 -20.36 3.15 1.12
C PHE A 312 -19.85 3.44 2.53
N ARG A 313 -20.17 4.61 3.11
CA ARG A 313 -19.53 5.12 4.33
C ARG A 313 -19.58 4.16 5.52
N ASP A 314 -20.65 3.38 5.65
CA ASP A 314 -20.83 2.50 6.81
C ASP A 314 -20.02 1.21 6.62
N ALA A 315 -20.04 0.63 5.40
CA ALA A 315 -19.17 -0.48 5.03
C ALA A 315 -17.68 -0.08 5.06
N TYR A 316 -17.33 1.12 4.61
CA TYR A 316 -15.94 1.63 4.63
C TYR A 316 -15.30 1.63 6.02
N LYS A 317 -16.12 1.88 7.06
CA LYS A 317 -15.65 1.93 8.45
C LYS A 317 -15.37 0.55 9.04
N ARG A 318 -16.10 -0.50 8.64
CA ARG A 318 -16.14 -1.76 9.39
C ARG A 318 -16.10 -3.04 8.54
N ARG A 319 -16.35 -2.96 7.24
CA ARG A 319 -16.61 -4.11 6.37
C ARG A 319 -15.73 -4.07 5.13
N ARG A 320 -14.43 -4.24 5.37
CA ARG A 320 -13.41 -4.32 4.33
C ARG A 320 -13.17 -5.77 3.99
N CYS A 321 -12.96 -6.07 2.73
CA CYS A 321 -12.59 -7.39 2.24
C CYS A 321 -11.50 -7.29 1.17
N LEU A 322 -10.89 -8.41 0.85
CA LEU A 322 -10.08 -8.60 -0.34
C LEU A 322 -10.87 -9.43 -1.34
N VAL A 323 -11.00 -8.96 -2.57
CA VAL A 323 -11.64 -9.73 -3.64
C VAL A 323 -10.52 -10.25 -4.53
N PRO A 324 -10.13 -11.54 -4.41
CA PRO A 324 -9.11 -12.13 -5.29
C PRO A 324 -9.59 -12.12 -6.74
N PHE A 325 -8.65 -11.97 -7.67
CA PHE A 325 -8.88 -12.10 -9.09
C PHE A 325 -7.59 -12.50 -9.81
N VAL A 326 -7.72 -13.31 -10.85
CA VAL A 326 -6.62 -13.64 -11.78
C VAL A 326 -6.74 -12.77 -13.03
N GLU A 327 -7.97 -12.62 -13.50
CA GLU A 327 -8.37 -11.72 -14.55
C GLU A 327 -9.61 -10.95 -14.12
N PHE A 328 -9.63 -9.65 -14.39
CA PHE A 328 -10.78 -8.78 -14.20
C PHE A 328 -11.24 -8.24 -15.55
N HIS A 329 -12.54 -8.32 -15.80
CA HIS A 329 -13.14 -7.86 -17.05
C HIS A 329 -14.08 -6.67 -16.81
N GLU A 330 -13.76 -5.53 -17.42
CA GLU A 330 -14.65 -4.37 -17.43
C GLU A 330 -14.75 -3.78 -18.84
N ARG A 331 -15.96 -3.83 -19.43
CA ARG A 331 -16.28 -3.20 -20.73
C ARG A 331 -15.27 -3.55 -21.83
N ASP A 332 -15.13 -4.84 -22.11
CA ASP A 332 -14.26 -5.42 -23.15
C ASP A 332 -12.74 -5.24 -22.92
N HIS A 333 -12.34 -4.91 -21.69
CA HIS A 333 -10.93 -4.83 -21.28
C HIS A 333 -10.60 -5.91 -20.27
N TYR A 334 -9.46 -6.56 -20.49
CA TYR A 334 -8.89 -7.59 -19.62
C TYR A 334 -7.77 -6.98 -18.78
N PHE A 335 -7.89 -7.12 -17.47
CA PHE A 335 -6.90 -6.68 -16.49
C PHE A 335 -6.34 -7.89 -15.77
N GLY A 336 -5.03 -8.08 -15.85
CA GLY A 336 -4.30 -9.14 -15.16
C GLY A 336 -2.81 -8.85 -15.18
N VAL A 337 -2.08 -9.36 -14.19
CA VAL A 337 -0.60 -9.32 -14.21
C VAL A 337 -0.13 -10.66 -14.74
N ARG A 338 0.64 -10.64 -15.83
CA ARG A 338 1.26 -11.85 -16.39
C ARG A 338 2.70 -11.97 -15.97
N ARG A 339 3.11 -13.19 -15.59
CA ARG A 339 4.50 -13.59 -15.44
C ARG A 339 4.78 -14.75 -16.39
N GLY A 340 5.35 -14.42 -17.55
CA GLY A 340 5.47 -15.37 -18.66
C GLY A 340 4.10 -15.70 -19.26
N ASP A 341 3.77 -17.00 -19.31
CA ASP A 341 2.52 -17.50 -19.87
C ASP A 341 1.39 -17.63 -18.83
N GLU A 342 1.67 -17.42 -17.56
CA GLU A 342 0.70 -17.53 -16.46
C GLU A 342 0.30 -16.16 -15.91
N TYR A 343 -0.95 -16.06 -15.45
CA TYR A 343 -1.46 -14.91 -14.71
C TYR A 343 -1.18 -15.05 -13.22
N GLU A 344 -0.63 -14.01 -12.62
CA GLU A 344 -0.44 -13.94 -11.17
C GLU A 344 -1.74 -13.51 -10.48
N PRO A 345 -2.13 -14.18 -9.38
CA PRO A 345 -3.23 -13.76 -8.52
C PRO A 345 -3.05 -12.34 -7.98
N LEU A 346 -4.10 -11.54 -8.06
CA LEU A 346 -4.20 -10.19 -7.52
C LEU A 346 -5.43 -10.06 -6.62
N ALA A 347 -5.52 -8.97 -5.85
CA ALA A 347 -6.67 -8.68 -5.02
C ALA A 347 -7.13 -7.23 -5.18
N PHE A 348 -8.44 -7.01 -5.25
CA PHE A 348 -9.02 -5.70 -5.05
C PHE A 348 -9.28 -5.47 -3.57
N ALA A 349 -9.02 -4.24 -3.10
CA ALA A 349 -9.62 -3.79 -1.86
C ALA A 349 -11.13 -3.62 -2.08
N GLY A 350 -11.91 -4.43 -1.40
CA GLY A 350 -13.37 -4.46 -1.47
C GLY A 350 -14.05 -3.92 -0.21
N LEU A 351 -15.30 -3.53 -0.38
CA LEU A 351 -16.24 -3.30 0.71
C LEU A 351 -17.34 -4.33 0.62
N TRP A 352 -17.81 -4.83 1.76
CA TRP A 352 -18.92 -5.78 1.81
C TRP A 352 -20.03 -5.27 2.73
N GLU A 353 -21.24 -5.78 2.51
CA GLU A 353 -22.41 -5.48 3.32
C GLU A 353 -23.30 -6.73 3.34
N SER A 354 -24.09 -6.91 4.40
CA SER A 354 -25.10 -7.96 4.42
C SER A 354 -26.47 -7.32 4.33
N TRP A 355 -27.28 -7.78 3.36
CA TRP A 355 -28.60 -7.25 3.11
C TRP A 355 -29.66 -8.36 3.16
N GLN A 356 -30.68 -8.16 3.98
CA GLN A 356 -31.78 -9.09 4.13
C GLN A 356 -33.01 -8.54 3.40
N GLY A 357 -33.45 -9.25 2.36
CA GLY A 357 -34.62 -8.91 1.56
C GLY A 357 -35.83 -9.77 1.89
N ALA A 358 -36.98 -9.44 1.28
CA ALA A 358 -38.21 -10.22 1.42
C ALA A 358 -38.16 -11.60 0.72
N GLU A 359 -37.24 -11.81 -0.23
CA GLU A 359 -37.16 -13.04 -1.05
C GLU A 359 -35.88 -13.87 -0.83
N ALA A 360 -34.81 -13.32 -0.21
CA ALA A 360 -33.59 -14.02 0.22
C ALA A 360 -32.62 -13.07 0.96
N ASP A 361 -31.70 -13.66 1.73
CA ASP A 361 -30.50 -13.00 2.28
C ASP A 361 -29.40 -12.95 1.21
N VAL A 362 -28.73 -11.79 1.06
CA VAL A 362 -27.65 -11.55 0.09
C VAL A 362 -26.45 -10.88 0.75
#